data_AF-A0A9X5E797-F1
#
_entry.id   AF-A0A9X5E797-F1
#
_cell.length_a   1.000
_cell.length_b   1.000
_cell.length_c   1.000
_cell.angle_alpha   90.00
_cell.angle_beta   90.00
_cell.angle_gamma   90.00
#
_symmetry.space_group_name_H-M   'P 1'
#
loop_
_entity.id
_entity.type
_entity.pdbx_description
1 polymer ?
#
loop_
_entity_poly.entity_id
_entity_poly.type
_entity_poly.pdbx_seq_one_letter_code
_entity_poly.pdbx_strand_id
1 'polypeptide(L)'
;MFASVWMRYTPKKTVGQIIASGNHYVIAVKANQPKLLAYLRTQFEQMPPLSVDIQTEQCRDRCTQRTVSILDTMAGIEPHWLGVQRMIRVERAGTRANQPLSETMFYLSSLAVDAADFAQLIRSRVAD
;
A
#
# COMPACT_ATOMS: atom_id res chain seq x y z
N MET A 1 -20.24 29.42 5.05
CA MET A 1 -19.94 28.97 6.42
C MET A 1 -20.20 27.47 6.46
N PHE A 2 -19.18 26.65 6.20
CA PHE A 2 -19.34 25.19 6.20
C PHE A 2 -18.47 24.59 7.29
N ALA A 3 -19.15 23.91 8.21
CA ALA A 3 -18.58 23.23 9.35
C ALA A 3 -17.62 22.13 8.89
N SER A 4 -16.38 22.19 9.36
CA SER A 4 -15.41 21.11 9.25
C SER A 4 -15.85 19.96 10.17
N VAL A 5 -16.72 19.07 9.67
CA VAL A 5 -16.98 17.78 10.30
C VAL A 5 -15.73 16.94 10.16
N TRP A 6 -15.02 16.74 11.27
CA TRP A 6 -13.99 15.71 11.38
C TRP A 6 -14.65 14.34 11.22
N MET A 7 -14.73 13.87 9.97
CA MET A 7 -15.28 12.55 9.68
C MET A 7 -14.24 11.49 10.07
N ARG A 8 -14.43 10.88 11.25
CA ARG A 8 -13.76 9.62 11.64
C ARG A 8 -14.31 8.48 10.76
N TYR A 9 -13.94 8.48 9.49
CA TYR A 9 -14.29 7.39 8.59
C TYR A 9 -13.37 6.21 8.88
N THR A 10 -13.89 5.19 9.58
CA THR A 10 -13.14 3.97 9.83
C THR A 10 -13.13 3.15 8.53
N PRO A 11 -11.96 2.95 7.89
CA PRO A 11 -11.89 2.29 6.58
C PRO A 11 -12.53 0.89 6.57
N LYS A 12 -12.63 0.28 7.75
CA LYS A 12 -13.18 -1.05 8.04
C LYS A 12 -14.66 -1.19 7.63
N LYS A 13 -15.51 -0.18 7.88
CA LYS A 13 -16.94 -0.24 7.46
C LYS A 13 -17.08 -0.13 5.94
N THR A 14 -16.18 0.63 5.32
CA THR A 14 -16.12 0.87 3.88
C THR A 14 -15.76 -0.38 3.09
N VAL A 15 -14.72 -1.09 3.54
CA VAL A 15 -14.26 -2.29 2.83
C VAL A 15 -15.35 -3.36 2.80
N GLY A 16 -16.15 -3.48 3.86
CA GLY A 16 -17.34 -4.34 3.86
C GLY A 16 -18.34 -3.99 2.75
N GLN A 17 -18.65 -2.71 2.55
CA GLN A 17 -19.56 -2.26 1.48
C GLN A 17 -18.96 -2.47 0.09
N ILE A 18 -17.66 -2.24 -0.08
CA ILE A 18 -16.95 -2.46 -1.35
C ILE A 18 -17.08 -3.94 -1.75
N ILE A 19 -16.75 -4.85 -0.83
CA ILE A 19 -16.85 -6.30 -1.08
C ILE A 19 -18.30 -6.72 -1.34
N ALA A 20 -19.26 -6.23 -0.55
CA ALA A 20 -20.68 -6.55 -0.73
C ALA A 20 -21.22 -6.10 -2.11
N SER A 21 -20.65 -5.03 -2.69
CA SER A 21 -20.99 -4.57 -4.04
C SER A 21 -20.28 -5.33 -5.17
N GLY A 22 -19.48 -6.36 -4.86
CA GLY A 22 -18.71 -7.13 -5.84
C GLY A 22 -17.43 -6.43 -6.32
N ASN A 23 -17.02 -5.33 -5.67
CA ASN A 23 -15.82 -4.59 -6.02
C ASN A 23 -14.63 -5.00 -5.15
N HIS A 24 -13.42 -4.69 -5.60
CA HIS A 24 -12.18 -4.87 -4.83
C HIS A 24 -11.62 -3.54 -4.34
N TYR A 25 -10.87 -3.59 -3.24
CA TYR A 25 -10.13 -2.43 -2.73
C TYR A 25 -8.63 -2.66 -2.72
N VAL A 26 -7.91 -1.54 -2.83
CA VAL A 26 -6.50 -1.39 -2.44
C VAL A 26 -6.45 -0.16 -1.54
N ILE A 27 -6.03 -0.32 -0.29
CA ILE A 27 -6.11 0.76 0.71
C ILE A 27 -4.79 0.97 1.44
N ALA A 28 -4.36 2.23 1.50
CA ALA A 28 -3.15 2.62 2.20
C ALA A 28 -3.34 2.52 3.72
N VAL A 29 -2.37 1.90 4.40
CA VAL A 29 -2.29 1.86 5.87
C VAL A 29 -1.54 3.09 6.35
N LYS A 30 -2.28 4.02 6.96
CA LYS A 30 -1.75 5.30 7.45
C LYS A 30 -1.25 5.21 8.90
N ALA A 31 -0.46 6.20 9.31
CA ALA A 31 0.15 6.28 10.64
C ALA A 31 -0.85 6.28 11.81
N ASN A 32 -2.12 6.62 11.58
CA ASN A 32 -3.19 6.51 12.58
C ASN A 32 -3.58 5.04 12.91
N GLN A 33 -2.96 4.05 12.27
CA GLN A 33 -3.11 2.62 12.54
C GLN A 33 -1.74 1.98 12.91
N PRO A 34 -1.12 2.41 14.02
CA PRO A 34 0.28 2.11 14.30
C PRO A 34 0.57 0.62 14.52
N LYS A 35 -0.36 -0.13 15.15
CA LYS A 35 -0.21 -1.58 15.37
C LYS A 35 -0.16 -2.35 14.05
N LEU A 36 -1.09 -2.03 13.15
CA LEU A 36 -1.14 -2.65 11.82
C LEU A 36 0.10 -2.30 10.99
N LEU A 37 0.52 -1.03 11.03
CA LEU A 37 1.71 -0.59 10.33
C LEU A 37 2.98 -1.30 10.84
N ALA A 38 3.14 -1.43 12.16
CA ALA A 38 4.25 -2.16 12.77
C ALA A 38 4.24 -3.64 12.38
N TYR A 39 3.08 -4.28 12.44
CA TYR A 39 2.92 -5.67 12.00
C TYR A 39 3.32 -5.87 10.54
N LEU A 40 2.84 -5.01 9.62
CA LEU A 40 3.19 -5.11 8.19
C LEU A 40 4.69 -4.97 7.96
N ARG A 41 5.35 -4.02 8.63
CA ARG A 41 6.81 -3.87 8.58
C ARG A 41 7.51 -5.16 8.98
N THR A 42 7.16 -5.73 10.13
CA THR A 42 7.74 -6.98 10.62
C THR A 42 7.52 -8.14 9.66
N GLN A 43 6.33 -8.28 9.08
CA GLN A 43 6.06 -9.35 8.10
C GLN A 43 6.97 -9.23 6.87
N PHE A 44 7.13 -8.03 6.32
CA PHE A 44 7.98 -7.76 5.16
C PHE A 44 9.50 -7.81 5.45
N GLU A 45 9.90 -7.81 6.71
CA GLU A 45 11.29 -8.03 7.13
C GLU A 45 11.59 -9.51 7.37
N GLN A 46 10.60 -10.30 7.77
CA GLN A 46 10.77 -11.69 8.19
C GLN A 46 10.50 -12.72 7.09
N MET A 47 9.67 -12.37 6.10
CA MET A 47 9.22 -13.32 5.08
C MET A 47 9.65 -12.88 3.69
N PRO A 48 10.04 -13.83 2.82
CA PRO A 48 10.30 -13.52 1.43
C PRO A 48 9.00 -13.10 0.74
N PRO A 49 9.02 -12.07 -0.12
CA PRO A 49 7.86 -11.66 -0.88
C PRO A 49 7.43 -12.75 -1.87
N LEU A 50 6.12 -12.92 -2.03
CA LEU A 50 5.50 -13.77 -3.05
C LEU A 50 5.85 -13.27 -4.47
N SER A 51 5.88 -11.94 -4.65
CA SER A 51 6.17 -11.29 -5.93
C SER A 51 6.81 -9.93 -5.68
N VAL A 52 7.71 -9.51 -6.58
CA VAL A 52 8.40 -8.23 -6.56
C VAL A 52 8.43 -7.64 -7.97
N ASP A 53 8.11 -6.35 -8.09
CA ASP A 53 8.28 -5.54 -9.30
C ASP A 53 9.18 -4.35 -8.98
N ILE A 54 10.17 -4.08 -9.84
CA ILE A 54 11.12 -2.97 -9.66
C ILE A 54 11.10 -2.11 -10.92
N GLN A 55 10.80 -0.84 -10.74
CA GLN A 55 10.74 0.15 -11.83
C GLN A 55 11.69 1.29 -11.52
N THR A 56 12.57 1.62 -12.46
CA THR A 56 13.49 2.75 -12.33
C THR A 56 13.17 3.79 -13.38
N GLU A 57 12.95 5.02 -12.93
CA GLU A 57 12.78 6.20 -13.77
C GLU A 57 13.96 7.15 -13.56
N GLN A 58 14.69 7.43 -14.64
CA GLN A 58 15.79 8.38 -14.65
C GLN A 58 15.44 9.57 -15.54
N CYS A 59 15.51 10.77 -14.96
CA CYS A 59 15.51 12.04 -15.66
C CYS A 59 16.86 12.76 -15.44
N ARG A 60 17.04 13.95 -16.01
CA ARG A 60 18.31 14.70 -15.92
C ARG A 60 18.82 14.87 -14.48
N ASP A 61 17.94 15.29 -13.57
CA ASP A 61 18.24 15.68 -12.19
C ASP A 61 17.52 14.83 -11.14
N ARG A 62 16.79 13.80 -11.60
CA ARG A 62 15.97 12.92 -10.78
C ARG A 62 16.24 11.46 -11.12
N CYS A 63 16.50 10.65 -10.10
CA CYS A 63 16.46 9.20 -10.18
C CYS A 63 15.38 8.72 -9.22
N THR A 64 14.51 7.81 -9.62
CA THR A 64 13.54 7.19 -8.73
C THR A 64 13.41 5.72 -9.06
N GLN A 65 13.76 4.87 -8.09
CA GLN A 65 13.45 3.47 -8.09
C GLN A 65 12.21 3.24 -7.22
N ARG A 66 11.22 2.56 -7.78
CA ARG A 66 10.06 2.02 -7.07
C ARG A 66 10.17 0.51 -7.00
N THR A 67 10.05 -0.02 -5.79
CA THR A 67 9.96 -1.46 -5.54
C THR A 67 8.59 -1.76 -4.95
N VAL A 68 7.82 -2.62 -5.60
CA VAL A 68 6.55 -3.15 -5.08
C VAL A 68 6.77 -4.59 -4.67
N SER A 69 6.48 -4.92 -3.41
CA SER A 69 6.65 -6.27 -2.85
C SER A 69 5.32 -6.76 -2.28
N ILE A 70 5.01 -8.04 -2.50
CA ILE A 70 3.73 -8.65 -2.13
C ILE A 70 3.92 -9.79 -1.14
N LEU A 71 3.05 -9.85 -0.13
CA LEU A 71 2.87 -11.02 0.73
C LEU A 71 1.40 -11.48 0.68
N ASP A 72 1.18 -12.78 0.82
CA ASP A 72 -0.14 -13.44 0.78
C ASP A 72 -0.57 -14.06 2.12
N THR A 73 0.33 -14.15 3.10
CA THR A 73 0.01 -14.55 4.47
C THR A 73 -0.76 -13.47 5.22
N MET A 74 -1.91 -13.84 5.77
CA MET A 74 -2.80 -12.93 6.49
C MET A 74 -2.87 -13.23 8.00
N ALA A 75 -1.95 -14.07 8.49
CA ALA A 75 -1.94 -14.52 9.88
C ALA A 75 -1.65 -13.36 10.84
N GLY A 76 -2.68 -12.86 11.55
CA GLY A 76 -2.57 -11.72 12.46
C GLY A 76 -3.20 -10.43 11.94
N ILE A 77 -3.74 -10.42 10.73
CA ILE A 77 -4.66 -9.37 10.29
C ILE A 77 -5.99 -9.56 11.01
N GLU A 78 -6.43 -8.50 11.68
CA GLU A 78 -7.69 -8.52 12.43
C GLU A 78 -8.89 -8.83 11.49
N PRO A 79 -9.89 -9.63 11.93
CA PRO A 79 -10.98 -10.12 11.07
C PRO A 79 -11.86 -9.04 10.40
N HIS A 80 -11.81 -7.79 10.87
CA HIS A 80 -12.60 -6.70 10.29
C HIS A 80 -12.04 -6.17 8.96
N TRP A 81 -10.83 -6.58 8.58
CA TRP A 81 -10.32 -6.38 7.23
C TRP A 81 -10.88 -7.46 6.30
N LEU A 82 -12.17 -7.31 5.98
CA LEU A 82 -12.90 -8.31 5.23
C LEU A 82 -12.27 -8.54 3.85
N GLY A 83 -12.02 -9.82 3.53
CA GLY A 83 -11.58 -10.25 2.22
C GLY A 83 -10.16 -9.82 1.83
N VAL A 84 -9.30 -9.42 2.78
CA VAL A 84 -7.88 -9.16 2.45
C VAL A 84 -7.24 -10.43 1.91
N GLN A 85 -6.56 -10.29 0.79
CA GLN A 85 -5.79 -11.35 0.14
C GLN A 85 -4.32 -11.00 -0.02
N ARG A 86 -3.94 -9.71 0.02
CA ARG A 86 -2.56 -9.26 -0.22
C ARG A 86 -2.17 -8.13 0.73
N MET A 87 -0.96 -8.24 1.27
CA MET A 87 -0.21 -7.12 1.83
C MET A 87 0.75 -6.62 0.78
N ILE A 88 0.90 -5.30 0.69
CA ILE A 88 1.72 -4.65 -0.33
C ILE A 88 2.65 -3.68 0.36
N ARG A 89 3.94 -3.74 0.05
CA ARG A 89 4.94 -2.73 0.41
C ARG A 89 5.37 -2.00 -0.87
N VAL A 90 5.34 -0.68 -0.84
CA VAL A 90 5.89 0.17 -1.89
C VAL A 90 7.03 0.97 -1.31
N GLU A 91 8.22 0.77 -1.84
CA GLU A 91 9.42 1.51 -1.49
C GLU A 91 9.78 2.44 -2.64
N ARG A 92 10.09 3.69 -2.32
CA ARG A 92 10.62 4.68 -3.27
C ARG A 92 11.98 5.12 -2.78
N ALA A 93 13.00 4.95 -3.60
CA ALA A 93 14.35 5.43 -3.30
C ALA A 93 14.89 6.20 -4.49
N GLY A 94 15.78 7.16 -4.25
CA GLY A 94 16.49 7.84 -5.33
C GLY A 94 16.99 9.22 -4.95
N THR A 95 17.04 10.11 -5.93
CA THR A 95 17.54 11.47 -5.77
C THR A 95 16.61 12.47 -6.43
N ARG A 96 16.42 13.63 -5.79
CA ARG A 96 15.71 14.79 -6.35
C ARG A 96 16.54 16.03 -6.06
N ALA A 97 16.96 16.75 -7.09
CA ALA A 97 17.83 17.92 -6.94
C ALA A 97 19.07 17.63 -6.06
N ASN A 98 19.72 16.48 -6.30
CA ASN A 98 20.86 15.95 -5.53
C ASN A 98 20.59 15.63 -4.05
N GLN A 99 19.34 15.67 -3.58
CA GLN A 99 18.98 15.22 -2.24
C GLN A 99 18.43 13.79 -2.28
N PRO A 100 18.85 12.90 -1.35
CA PRO A 100 18.33 11.55 -1.28
C PRO A 100 16.85 11.55 -0.87
N LEU A 101 16.07 10.67 -1.50
CA LEU A 101 14.68 10.38 -1.18
C LEU A 101 14.57 8.93 -0.75
N SER A 102 13.86 8.66 0.34
CA SER A 102 13.46 7.32 0.76
C SER A 102 12.07 7.36 1.40
N GLU A 103 11.12 6.63 0.84
CA GLU A 103 9.75 6.50 1.34
C GLU A 103 9.31 5.04 1.33
N THR A 104 8.54 4.64 2.34
CA THR A 104 7.91 3.32 2.41
C THR A 104 6.43 3.47 2.74
N MET A 105 5.58 2.91 1.89
CA MET A 105 4.14 2.86 2.08
C MET A 105 3.67 1.41 2.13
N PHE A 106 2.59 1.17 2.88
CA PHE A 106 1.98 -0.14 3.00
C PHE A 106 0.51 -0.07 2.59
N TYR A 107 0.03 -1.14 1.94
CA TYR A 107 -1.36 -1.28 1.53
C TYR A 107 -1.89 -2.66 1.87
N LEU A 108 -3.21 -2.74 2.05
CA LEU A 108 -3.97 -3.99 2.07
C LEU A 108 -4.86 -4.04 0.83
N SER A 109 -5.03 -5.23 0.28
CA SER A 109 -5.88 -5.43 -0.90
C SER A 109 -6.73 -6.69 -0.77
N SER A 110 -7.97 -6.60 -1.24
CA SER A 110 -8.83 -7.77 -1.45
C SER A 110 -8.63 -8.45 -2.79
N LEU A 111 -7.94 -7.78 -3.71
CA LEU A 111 -7.55 -8.32 -5.01
C LEU A 111 -6.28 -9.16 -4.84
N ALA A 112 -6.23 -10.30 -5.52
CA ALA A 112 -5.15 -11.29 -5.45
C ALA A 112 -4.29 -11.30 -6.73
N VAL A 113 -3.70 -10.16 -7.05
CA VAL A 113 -2.78 -10.01 -8.21
C VAL A 113 -1.33 -9.90 -7.76
N ASP A 114 -0.41 -9.83 -8.71
CA ASP A 114 1.04 -9.77 -8.47
C ASP A 114 1.57 -8.33 -8.30
N ALA A 115 2.89 -8.22 -8.09
CA ALA A 115 3.52 -6.92 -7.85
C ALA A 115 3.45 -5.98 -9.06
N ALA A 116 3.52 -6.50 -10.29
CA ALA A 116 3.51 -5.68 -11.51
C ALA A 116 2.12 -5.07 -11.72
N ASP A 117 1.06 -5.86 -11.52
CA ASP A 117 -0.31 -5.36 -11.58
C ASP A 117 -0.56 -4.29 -10.50
N PHE A 118 -0.08 -4.52 -9.26
CA PHE A 118 -0.20 -3.50 -8.21
C PHE A 118 0.61 -2.24 -8.49
N ALA A 119 1.80 -2.35 -9.11
CA ALA A 119 2.58 -1.20 -9.50
C ALA A 119 1.78 -0.28 -10.45
N GLN A 120 1.09 -0.87 -11.44
CA GLN A 120 0.22 -0.11 -12.35
C GLN A 120 -1.00 0.49 -11.63
N LEU A 121 -1.70 -0.32 -10.82
CA LEU A 121 -2.90 0.12 -10.11
C LEU A 121 -2.61 1.29 -9.15
N ILE A 122 -1.52 1.21 -8.38
CA ILE A 122 -1.14 2.23 -7.41
C ILE A 122 -0.68 3.51 -8.12
N ARG A 123 0.10 3.39 -9.20
CA ARG A 123 0.53 4.55 -9.99
C ARG A 123 -0.64 5.29 -10.61
N SER A 124 -1.66 4.59 -11.10
CA SER A 124 -2.85 5.21 -11.70
C SER A 124 -3.68 6.07 -10.72
N ARG A 125 -3.51 5.87 -9.40
CA ARG A 125 -4.32 6.53 -8.36
C ARG A 125 -3.55 7.57 -7.53
N VAL A 126 -2.22 7.51 -7.53
CA VAL A 126 -1.36 8.49 -6.86
C VAL A 126 -0.68 9.30 -7.96
N ALA A 127 -1.19 10.49 -8.26
CA ALA A 127 -0.50 11.44 -9.13
C ALA A 127 0.91 11.71 -8.55
N ASP A 128 1.94 11.53 -9.39
CA ASP A 128 3.37 11.67 -9.05
C ASP A 128 3.79 13.10 -8.70
#